data_AF-A0A670XSZ6-F1
#
_entry.id   AF-A0A670XSZ6-F1
#
_cell.length_a   1.000
_cell.length_b   1.000
_cell.length_c   1.000
_cell.angle_alpha   90.00
_cell.angle_beta   90.00
_cell.angle_gamma   90.00
#
_symmetry.space_group_name_H-M   'P 1'
#
loop_
_entity.id
_entity.type
_entity.pdbx_description
1 polymer ?
#
loop_
_entity_poly.entity_id
_entity_poly.type
_entity_poly.pdbx_seq_one_letter_code
_entity_poly.pdbx_strand_id
1 'polypeptide(L)'
;MAVTFKTMLGRVKDVCKRNGLLILSVLSVIVGCLLGFFLRTRHLSSQEISYFQFPGELLMRMLKMLILPLVVSRNMFPANLVEATFKQYQTKSIPIVKVSKTPSESISRRIIIYGVQDENGSNIQNFALDITPPPEVTYKSEPGTSEGMNVLGIVIFSATMGIMLGRMGTSGVPLVSFCQCLNESVMKIVAVTVWYFPFGIVFLIAGKILEMDDPTAIGKKLGFYAVTVLCGLVVHGLVILPMLYFFITKKNPIVFIRGILQALLIALATSSSSATLPITFKCLLENNHVDRRVARFVLPVGATINMDGTALYEAVAAIFIAQVNNYELDFGQIITISITATAASIGAAGIPQAGLVTMVIVLTSVGLPTDDITLIIAVDWALDRFRTMINVLGDALAAGIMAHICRKEFTYEPLVLSIDYPQNHCLSEEWLCEIHK
;
A
#
# COMPACT_ATOMS: atom_id res chain seq x y z
N MET A 1 12.05 -35.30 -33.68
CA MET A 1 10.89 -34.73 -32.96
C MET A 1 10.75 -35.26 -31.53
N ALA A 2 10.67 -36.57 -31.28
CA ALA A 2 10.49 -37.12 -29.92
C ALA A 2 11.65 -36.83 -28.95
N VAL A 3 12.90 -36.80 -29.43
CA VAL A 3 14.08 -36.46 -28.63
C VAL A 3 14.06 -34.99 -28.19
N THR A 4 13.65 -34.09 -29.09
CA THR A 4 13.50 -32.64 -28.87
C THR A 4 12.37 -32.34 -27.89
N PHE A 5 11.27 -33.11 -27.95
CA PHE A 5 10.16 -32.98 -27.01
C PHE A 5 10.55 -33.45 -25.60
N LYS A 6 11.28 -34.57 -25.46
CA LYS A 6 11.79 -35.01 -24.14
C LYS A 6 12.80 -34.04 -23.53
N THR A 7 13.66 -33.41 -24.34
CA THR A 7 14.59 -32.38 -23.84
C THR A 7 13.88 -31.07 -23.50
N MET A 8 12.87 -30.66 -24.27
CA MET A 8 11.96 -29.56 -23.92
C MET A 8 11.23 -29.85 -22.60
N LEU A 9 10.65 -31.04 -22.44
CA LEU A 9 9.91 -31.44 -21.25
C LEU A 9 10.82 -31.51 -20.02
N GLY A 10 12.07 -31.98 -20.19
CA GLY A 10 13.11 -31.95 -19.15
C GLY A 10 13.46 -30.52 -18.71
N ARG A 11 13.69 -29.62 -19.68
CA ARG A 11 13.93 -28.19 -19.40
C ARG A 11 12.74 -27.52 -18.72
N VAL A 12 11.51 -27.81 -19.16
CA VAL A 12 10.29 -27.30 -18.54
C VAL A 12 10.15 -27.83 -17.10
N LYS A 13 10.44 -29.11 -16.86
CA LYS A 13 10.40 -29.72 -15.52
C LYS A 13 11.43 -29.09 -14.58
N ASP A 14 12.64 -28.81 -15.06
CA ASP A 14 13.68 -28.14 -14.27
C ASP A 14 13.36 -26.66 -14.00
N VAL A 15 12.78 -25.97 -14.99
CA VAL A 15 12.28 -24.59 -14.83
C VAL A 15 11.12 -24.56 -13.83
N CYS A 16 10.19 -25.50 -13.89
CA CYS A 16 9.10 -25.65 -12.92
C CYS A 16 9.58 -26.02 -11.53
N LYS A 17 10.63 -26.84 -11.39
CA LYS A 17 11.22 -27.12 -10.07
C LYS A 17 11.92 -25.90 -9.47
N ARG A 18 12.62 -25.10 -10.29
CA ARG A 18 13.35 -23.92 -9.83
C ARG A 18 12.47 -22.69 -9.62
N ASN A 19 11.38 -22.54 -10.38
CA ASN A 19 10.53 -21.36 -10.37
C ASN A 19 9.06 -21.70 -10.06
N GLY A 20 8.77 -22.86 -9.46
CA GLY A 20 7.41 -23.38 -9.31
C GLY A 20 6.46 -22.40 -8.63
N LEU A 21 6.94 -21.73 -7.59
CA LEU A 21 6.18 -20.73 -6.85
C LEU A 21 5.87 -19.46 -7.67
N LEU A 22 6.83 -18.99 -8.48
CA LEU A 22 6.64 -17.87 -9.39
C LEU A 22 5.63 -18.22 -10.48
N ILE A 23 5.77 -19.41 -11.08
CA ILE A 23 4.86 -19.91 -12.12
C ILE A 23 3.44 -20.06 -11.56
N LEU A 24 3.32 -20.64 -10.36
CA LEU A 24 2.04 -20.80 -9.68
C LEU A 24 1.40 -19.44 -9.40
N SER A 25 2.18 -18.44 -8.98
CA SER A 25 1.68 -17.07 -8.75
C SER A 25 1.19 -16.40 -10.04
N VAL A 26 1.91 -16.56 -11.15
CA VAL A 26 1.48 -16.03 -12.47
C VAL A 26 0.18 -16.72 -12.91
N LEU A 27 0.11 -18.05 -12.80
CA LEU A 27 -1.09 -18.81 -13.13
C LEU A 27 -2.28 -18.38 -12.26
N SER A 28 -2.07 -18.15 -10.97
CA SER A 28 -3.09 -17.66 -10.05
C SER A 28 -3.66 -16.30 -10.44
N VAL A 29 -2.82 -15.38 -10.93
CA VAL A 29 -3.29 -14.10 -11.46
C VAL A 29 -4.20 -14.31 -12.66
N ILE A 30 -3.76 -15.12 -13.63
CA ILE A 30 -4.54 -15.40 -14.85
C ILE A 30 -5.86 -16.08 -14.52
N VAL A 31 -5.83 -17.11 -13.67
CA VAL A 31 -7.02 -17.84 -13.22
C VAL A 31 -7.96 -16.93 -12.43
N GLY A 32 -7.42 -16.08 -11.54
CA GLY A 32 -8.20 -15.10 -10.80
C GLY A 32 -8.91 -14.10 -11.71
N CYS A 33 -8.22 -13.58 -12.73
CA CYS A 33 -8.83 -12.70 -13.73
C CYS A 33 -9.97 -13.40 -14.48
N LEU A 34 -9.71 -14.60 -15.03
CA LEU A 34 -10.71 -15.37 -15.78
C LEU A 34 -11.93 -15.72 -14.92
N LEU A 35 -11.70 -16.17 -13.68
CA LEU A 35 -12.75 -16.52 -12.74
C LEU A 35 -13.57 -15.30 -12.32
N GLY A 36 -12.92 -14.16 -12.08
CA GLY A 36 -13.59 -12.89 -11.76
C GLY A 36 -14.53 -12.43 -12.88
N PHE A 37 -14.05 -12.39 -14.12
CA PHE A 37 -14.88 -12.03 -15.28
C PHE A 37 -16.01 -13.02 -15.53
N PHE A 38 -15.75 -14.33 -15.36
CA PHE A 38 -16.78 -15.35 -15.50
C PHE A 38 -17.87 -15.20 -14.44
N LEU A 39 -17.50 -15.07 -13.16
CA LEU A 39 -18.46 -14.91 -12.06
C LEU A 39 -19.25 -13.61 -12.15
N ARG A 40 -18.67 -12.55 -12.73
CA ARG A 40 -19.37 -11.28 -12.97
C ARG A 40 -20.64 -11.47 -13.82
N THR A 41 -20.61 -12.38 -14.79
CA THR A 41 -21.80 -12.69 -15.64
C THR A 41 -22.97 -13.30 -14.87
N ARG A 42 -22.75 -13.73 -13.62
CA ARG A 42 -23.77 -14.38 -12.77
C ARG A 42 -24.47 -13.42 -11.80
N HIS A 43 -24.10 -12.14 -11.76
CA HIS A 43 -24.70 -11.10 -10.90
C HIS A 43 -24.90 -11.56 -9.43
N LEU A 44 -23.79 -11.90 -8.76
CA LEU A 44 -23.81 -12.34 -7.36
C LEU A 44 -24.23 -11.22 -6.39
N SER A 45 -24.83 -11.61 -5.27
CA SER A 45 -25.13 -10.73 -4.14
C SER A 45 -23.85 -10.25 -3.44
N SER A 46 -23.89 -9.06 -2.81
CA SER A 46 -22.79 -8.53 -2.00
C SER A 46 -22.33 -9.49 -0.89
N GLN A 47 -23.25 -10.27 -0.33
CA GLN A 47 -22.92 -11.25 0.71
C GLN A 47 -22.16 -12.46 0.12
N GLU A 48 -22.54 -12.91 -1.07
CA GLU A 48 -21.88 -14.01 -1.77
C GLU A 48 -20.47 -13.60 -2.22
N ILE A 49 -20.30 -12.35 -2.67
CA ILE A 49 -19.00 -11.78 -3.01
C ILE A 49 -18.08 -11.78 -1.78
N SER A 50 -18.59 -11.38 -0.60
CA SER A 50 -17.81 -11.37 0.64
C SER A 50 -17.33 -12.79 1.03
N TYR A 51 -18.21 -13.80 0.96
CA TYR A 51 -17.81 -15.18 1.23
C TYR A 51 -16.81 -15.74 0.21
N PHE A 52 -17.00 -15.41 -1.07
CA PHE A 52 -16.08 -15.81 -2.11
C PHE A 52 -14.68 -15.20 -1.94
N GLN A 53 -14.61 -13.95 -1.46
CA GLN A 53 -13.35 -13.24 -1.21
C GLN A 53 -12.59 -13.70 0.03
N PHE A 54 -13.25 -14.40 0.95
CA PHE A 54 -12.70 -14.74 2.27
C PHE A 54 -11.29 -15.36 2.23
N PRO A 55 -10.94 -16.32 1.33
CA PRO A 55 -9.59 -16.85 1.26
C PRO A 55 -8.52 -15.81 0.91
N GLY A 56 -8.87 -14.82 0.08
CA GLY A 56 -8.03 -13.68 -0.27
C GLY A 56 -7.90 -12.68 0.88
N GLU A 57 -8.97 -12.42 1.62
CA GLU A 57 -8.90 -11.63 2.86
C GLU A 57 -8.00 -12.28 3.91
N LEU A 58 -8.09 -13.61 4.07
CA LEU A 58 -7.25 -14.36 5.00
C LEU A 58 -5.76 -14.16 4.65
N LEU A 59 -5.42 -14.19 3.36
CA LEU A 59 -4.07 -13.90 2.89
C LEU A 59 -3.62 -12.48 3.30
N MET A 60 -4.47 -11.47 3.12
CA MET A 60 -4.16 -10.09 3.52
C MET A 60 -3.95 -9.97 5.03
N ARG A 61 -4.75 -10.67 5.84
CA ARG A 61 -4.59 -10.70 7.29
C ARG A 61 -3.28 -11.38 7.70
N MET A 62 -2.90 -12.48 7.06
CA MET A 62 -1.61 -13.14 7.30
C MET A 62 -0.43 -12.23 6.95
N LEU A 63 -0.47 -11.54 5.81
CA LEU A 63 0.60 -10.61 5.41
C LEU A 63 0.71 -9.41 6.35
N LYS A 64 -0.42 -8.82 6.76
CA LYS A 64 -0.43 -7.74 7.77
C LYS A 64 0.08 -8.23 9.13
N MET A 65 -0.24 -9.47 9.51
CA MET A 65 0.29 -10.10 10.72
C MET A 65 1.81 -10.32 10.67
N LEU A 66 2.42 -10.47 9.50
CA LEU A 66 3.88 -10.60 9.37
C LEU A 66 4.65 -9.30 9.63
N ILE A 67 3.95 -8.16 9.56
CA ILE A 67 4.47 -6.87 10.03
C ILE A 67 4.35 -6.78 11.56
N LEU A 68 3.45 -7.58 12.17
CA LEU A 68 3.16 -7.56 13.61
C LEU A 68 4.33 -7.98 14.51
N PRO A 69 5.29 -8.84 14.14
CA PRO A 69 6.48 -9.07 14.96
C PRO A 69 7.38 -7.84 15.14
N LEU A 70 7.42 -6.89 14.18
CA LEU A 70 7.98 -5.55 14.43
C LEU A 70 7.16 -4.81 15.50
N VAL A 71 5.87 -5.14 15.60
CA VAL A 71 4.93 -4.69 16.62
C VAL A 71 4.95 -5.58 17.87
N VAL A 72 5.51 -6.78 17.94
CA VAL A 72 5.60 -7.54 19.22
C VAL A 72 6.59 -6.84 20.17
N SER A 73 7.56 -6.12 19.61
CA SER A 73 8.36 -5.12 20.33
C SER A 73 7.48 -4.10 21.07
N ARG A 74 6.30 -3.74 20.55
CA ARG A 74 5.28 -2.86 21.20
C ARG A 74 4.87 -3.35 22.59
N ASN A 75 4.81 -4.66 22.81
CA ASN A 75 4.39 -5.24 24.09
C ASN A 75 5.57 -5.38 25.08
N MET A 76 6.81 -5.18 24.62
CA MET A 76 8.00 -5.17 25.48
C MET A 76 8.32 -3.76 26.00
N PHE A 77 7.73 -2.71 25.43
CA PHE A 77 7.90 -1.33 25.87
C PHE A 77 6.61 -0.82 26.55
N PRO A 78 6.71 -0.01 27.62
CA PRO A 78 5.55 0.50 28.35
C PRO A 78 4.61 1.30 27.43
N ALA A 79 3.29 1.12 27.67
CA ALA A 79 2.21 1.63 26.81
C ALA A 79 2.38 3.12 26.42
N ASN A 80 2.89 3.94 27.34
CA ASN A 80 3.03 5.38 27.18
C ASN A 80 4.06 5.80 26.11
N LEU A 81 5.13 5.02 25.90
CA LEU A 81 6.20 5.32 24.92
C LEU A 81 5.79 4.89 23.50
N VAL A 82 4.91 3.89 23.46
CA VAL A 82 4.46 3.16 22.29
C VAL A 82 3.18 3.78 21.71
N GLU A 83 2.30 4.29 22.55
CA GLU A 83 1.06 4.90 22.12
C GLU A 83 1.30 6.15 21.25
N ALA A 84 2.36 6.92 21.52
CA ALA A 84 2.76 8.08 20.72
C ALA A 84 3.43 7.73 19.38
N THR A 85 4.12 6.58 19.29
CA THR A 85 4.83 6.14 18.08
C THR A 85 3.96 5.30 17.14
N PHE A 86 2.89 4.68 17.65
CA PHE A 86 2.05 3.74 16.90
C PHE A 86 0.65 4.27 16.54
N LYS A 87 0.12 5.29 17.25
CA LYS A 87 -1.17 5.91 16.88
C LYS A 87 -0.98 6.92 15.76
N GLN A 88 -1.75 6.76 14.68
CA GLN A 88 -1.78 7.72 13.59
C GLN A 88 -2.72 8.88 13.96
N TYR A 89 -2.18 10.10 13.98
CA TYR A 89 -2.93 11.31 14.30
C TYR A 89 -3.85 11.67 13.12
N GLN A 90 -5.12 11.92 13.40
CA GLN A 90 -6.09 12.35 12.41
C GLN A 90 -6.85 13.56 12.94
N THR A 91 -6.97 14.61 12.14
CA THR A 91 -7.88 15.72 12.45
C THR A 91 -9.30 15.26 12.19
N LYS A 92 -10.12 15.16 13.23
CA LYS A 92 -11.54 14.83 13.09
C LYS A 92 -12.33 16.13 13.02
N SER A 93 -12.97 16.40 11.89
CA SER A 93 -13.89 17.53 11.77
C SER A 93 -15.25 17.11 12.33
N ILE A 94 -15.62 17.68 13.47
CA ILE A 94 -16.93 17.44 14.08
C ILE A 94 -17.86 18.58 13.64
N PRO A 95 -19.01 18.29 13.01
CA PRO A 95 -19.98 19.31 12.67
C PRO A 95 -20.62 19.82 13.96
N ILE A 96 -20.35 21.07 14.33
CA ILE A 96 -21.07 21.75 15.40
C ILE A 96 -22.26 22.44 14.76
N VAL A 97 -23.42 21.80 14.90
CA VAL A 97 -24.69 22.45 14.61
C VAL A 97 -24.89 23.54 15.65
N LYS A 98 -24.79 24.82 15.26
CA LYS A 98 -25.21 25.90 16.15
C LYS A 98 -26.73 25.82 16.32
N VAL A 99 -27.18 25.14 17.37
CA VAL A 99 -28.54 25.34 17.85
C VAL A 99 -28.57 26.74 18.43
N SER A 100 -29.23 27.67 17.76
CA SER A 100 -29.37 29.06 18.22
C SER A 100 -30.02 29.05 19.61
N LYS A 101 -29.20 29.14 20.66
CA LYS A 101 -29.66 29.31 22.04
C LYS A 101 -29.96 30.79 22.26
N THR A 102 -31.04 31.26 21.67
CA THR A 102 -31.68 32.51 22.07
C THR A 102 -33.14 32.20 22.38
N PRO A 103 -33.56 32.25 23.66
CA PRO A 103 -34.98 32.38 23.92
C PRO A 103 -35.39 33.76 23.40
N SER A 104 -36.41 33.80 22.55
CA SER A 104 -37.14 35.01 22.15
C SER A 104 -36.29 36.19 21.66
N GLU A 105 -36.03 36.28 20.36
CA GLU A 105 -36.17 37.56 19.66
C GLU A 105 -36.32 37.31 18.15
N SER A 106 -37.21 38.10 17.56
CA SER A 106 -37.81 37.98 16.24
C SER A 106 -36.79 38.00 15.10
N ILE A 107 -36.30 36.83 14.68
CA ILE A 107 -35.71 36.66 13.35
C ILE A 107 -36.84 36.25 12.42
N SER A 108 -37.17 37.13 11.49
CA SER A 108 -38.28 37.07 10.53
C SER A 108 -38.64 35.66 10.06
N ARG A 109 -39.63 35.03 10.70
CA ARG A 109 -40.40 33.92 10.13
C ARG A 109 -41.08 34.46 8.89
N ARG A 110 -40.49 34.21 7.72
CA ARG A 110 -41.03 34.66 6.45
C ARG A 110 -42.14 33.68 6.05
N ILE A 111 -43.33 33.90 6.61
CA ILE A 111 -44.53 33.14 6.27
C ILE A 111 -44.92 33.54 4.84
N ILE A 112 -44.76 32.62 3.89
CA ILE A 112 -45.25 32.81 2.52
C ILE A 112 -46.63 32.17 2.47
N ILE A 113 -47.66 33.00 2.28
CA ILE A 113 -49.04 32.56 2.10
C ILE A 113 -49.29 32.48 0.60
N TYR A 114 -49.57 31.29 0.09
CA TYR A 114 -50.05 31.10 -1.28
C TYR A 114 -51.47 30.56 -1.21
N GLY A 115 -52.39 31.29 -1.85
CA GLY A 115 -53.78 30.88 -2.01
C GLY A 115 -53.89 29.96 -3.20
N VAL A 116 -54.31 28.72 -2.99
CA VAL A 116 -54.70 27.82 -4.08
C VAL A 116 -56.21 27.97 -4.26
N GLN A 117 -56.62 28.39 -5.45
CA GLN A 117 -58.02 28.57 -5.82
C GLN A 117 -58.48 27.32 -6.57
N ASP A 118 -59.56 26.69 -6.10
CA ASP A 118 -60.18 25.56 -6.80
C ASP A 118 -60.75 26.02 -8.15
N GLU A 119 -60.87 25.10 -9.12
CA GLU A 119 -61.30 25.40 -10.50
C GLU A 119 -62.68 26.09 -10.61
N ASN A 120 -63.52 26.00 -9.57
CA ASN A 120 -64.82 26.66 -9.50
C ASN A 120 -64.81 28.06 -8.82
N GLY A 121 -63.62 28.58 -8.48
CA GLY A 121 -63.41 29.99 -8.08
C GLY A 121 -63.95 30.43 -6.72
N SER A 122 -64.73 29.59 -6.01
CA SER A 122 -65.48 30.02 -4.82
C SER A 122 -64.81 29.75 -3.46
N ASN A 123 -63.73 28.95 -3.41
CA ASN A 123 -63.00 28.67 -2.17
C ASN A 123 -61.50 28.90 -2.38
N ILE A 124 -60.91 29.79 -1.57
CA ILE A 124 -59.47 30.05 -1.53
C ILE A 124 -58.93 29.37 -0.27
N GLN A 125 -58.14 28.31 -0.42
CA GLN A 125 -57.43 27.70 0.70
C GLN A 125 -56.05 28.34 0.82
N ASN A 126 -55.82 29.02 1.95
CA ASN A 126 -54.55 29.66 2.26
C ASN A 126 -53.65 28.67 3.00
N PHE A 127 -52.52 28.31 2.37
CA PHE A 127 -51.51 27.48 2.99
C PHE A 127 -50.35 28.36 3.46
N ALA A 128 -49.91 28.15 4.70
CA ALA A 128 -48.74 28.81 5.28
C ALA A 128 -47.58 27.81 5.35
N LEU A 129 -46.54 28.01 4.53
CA LEU A 129 -45.27 27.28 4.65
C LEU A 129 -44.37 28.04 5.63
N ASP A 130 -43.99 27.37 6.73
CA ASP A 130 -42.93 27.84 7.63
C ASP A 130 -41.59 27.27 7.14
N ILE A 131 -40.80 28.08 6.45
CA ILE A 131 -39.50 27.67 5.91
C ILE A 131 -38.47 27.78 7.03
N THR A 132 -38.18 26.66 7.70
CA THR A 132 -37.05 26.59 8.63
C THR A 132 -35.75 26.79 7.85
N PRO A 133 -34.93 27.82 8.15
CA PRO A 133 -33.64 27.98 7.49
C PRO A 133 -32.73 26.78 7.81
N PRO A 134 -31.91 26.31 6.86
CA PRO A 134 -30.98 25.22 7.13
C PRO A 134 -30.03 25.62 8.27
N PRO A 135 -29.74 24.72 9.23
CA PRO A 135 -28.88 25.04 10.35
C PRO A 135 -27.48 25.42 9.88
N GLU A 136 -26.91 26.48 10.45
CA GLU A 136 -25.53 26.89 10.19
C GLU A 136 -24.59 25.86 10.82
N VAL A 137 -23.99 24.99 10.00
CA VAL A 137 -23.02 23.98 10.43
C VAL A 137 -21.64 24.60 10.42
N THR A 138 -21.04 24.79 11.60
CA THR A 138 -19.63 25.20 11.72
C THR A 138 -18.79 23.96 12.02
N TYR A 139 -17.79 23.68 11.19
CA TYR A 139 -16.88 22.56 11.42
C TYR A 139 -15.79 22.97 12.42
N LYS A 140 -15.66 22.22 13.51
CA LYS A 140 -14.53 22.36 14.43
C LYS A 140 -13.58 21.18 14.25
N SER A 141 -12.31 21.50 14.01
CA SER A 141 -11.24 20.51 13.92
C SER A 141 -10.76 20.14 15.32
N GLU A 142 -10.95 18.89 15.72
CA GLU A 142 -10.40 18.35 16.96
C GLU A 142 -9.33 17.30 16.68
N PRO A 143 -8.26 17.25 17.50
CA PRO A 143 -7.26 16.20 17.40
C PRO A 143 -7.87 14.84 17.74
N GLY A 144 -7.72 13.86 16.85
CA GLY A 144 -8.17 12.49 17.02
C GLY A 144 -7.07 11.48 16.71
N THR A 145 -7.29 10.23 17.13
CA THR A 145 -6.39 9.11 16.82
C THR A 145 -7.14 8.11 15.95
N SER A 146 -6.54 7.68 14.84
CA SER A 146 -7.09 6.63 13.98
C SER A 146 -6.62 5.24 14.43
N GLU A 147 -7.39 4.20 14.12
CA GLU A 147 -7.05 2.79 14.42
C GLU A 147 -5.95 2.21 13.50
N GLY A 148 -5.36 3.05 12.63
CA GLY A 148 -4.27 2.68 11.74
C GLY A 148 -2.90 2.60 12.43
N MET A 149 -2.02 1.76 11.88
CA MET A 149 -0.64 1.61 12.37
C MET A 149 0.27 2.71 11.80
N ASN A 150 0.91 3.50 12.67
CA ASN A 150 1.93 4.48 12.27
C ASN A 150 3.27 3.81 11.90
N VAL A 151 3.38 3.30 10.66
CA VAL A 151 4.59 2.61 10.19
C VAL A 151 5.83 3.51 10.19
N LEU A 152 5.69 4.78 9.80
CA LEU A 152 6.80 5.74 9.74
C LEU A 152 7.38 6.02 11.14
N GLY A 153 6.51 6.22 12.14
CA GLY A 153 6.92 6.42 13.53
C GLY A 153 7.71 5.24 14.09
N ILE A 154 7.26 4.02 13.78
CA ILE A 154 7.97 2.78 14.14
C ILE A 154 9.36 2.75 13.51
N VAL A 155 9.47 3.04 12.21
CA VAL A 155 10.75 3.02 11.48
C VAL A 155 11.75 4.02 12.09
N ILE A 156 11.34 5.26 12.34
CA ILE A 156 12.22 6.30 12.93
C ILE A 156 12.67 5.91 14.34
N PHE A 157 11.74 5.42 15.18
CA PHE A 157 12.05 4.96 16.53
C PHE A 157 13.01 3.77 16.52
N SER A 158 12.73 2.74 15.72
CA SER A 158 13.58 1.56 15.59
C SER A 158 14.97 1.89 15.03
N ALA A 159 15.07 2.83 14.08
CA ALA A 159 16.36 3.29 13.58
C ALA A 159 17.17 4.01 14.68
N THR A 160 16.53 4.93 15.41
CA THR A 160 17.17 5.66 16.51
C THR A 160 17.64 4.71 17.61
N MET A 161 16.78 3.77 18.04
CA MET A 161 17.12 2.76 19.03
C MET A 161 18.24 1.84 18.55
N GLY A 162 18.21 1.40 17.28
CA GLY A 162 19.26 0.59 16.69
C GLY A 162 20.63 1.28 16.69
N ILE A 163 20.67 2.58 16.39
CA ILE A 163 21.90 3.40 16.45
C ILE A 163 22.39 3.51 17.91
N MET A 164 21.48 3.74 18.87
CA MET A 164 21.85 3.81 20.29
C MET A 164 22.41 2.48 20.80
N LEU A 165 21.74 1.36 20.50
CA LEU A 165 22.21 0.03 20.89
C LEU A 165 23.56 -0.34 20.26
N GLY A 166 23.79 0.06 19.00
CA GLY A 166 25.09 -0.10 18.35
C GLY A 166 26.21 0.69 19.03
N ARG A 167 25.89 1.83 19.66
CA ARG A 167 26.85 2.63 20.42
C ARG A 167 27.07 2.17 21.86
N MET A 168 26.22 1.30 22.39
CA MET A 168 26.35 0.77 23.76
C MET A 168 27.39 -0.34 23.92
N GLY A 169 28.08 -0.74 22.84
CA GLY A 169 29.10 -1.78 22.89
C GLY A 169 28.53 -3.11 23.40
N THR A 170 29.23 -3.76 24.34
CA THR A 170 28.86 -5.08 24.87
C THR A 170 27.51 -5.08 25.62
N SER A 171 27.13 -3.96 26.24
CA SER A 171 25.85 -3.83 26.95
C SER A 171 24.63 -3.88 26.01
N GLY A 172 24.80 -3.51 24.74
CA GLY A 172 23.72 -3.55 23.73
C GLY A 172 23.53 -4.92 23.07
N VAL A 173 24.55 -5.79 23.13
CA VAL A 173 24.58 -7.09 22.42
C VAL A 173 23.38 -7.98 22.74
N PRO A 174 22.95 -8.18 24.00
CA PRO A 174 21.83 -9.08 24.30
C PRO A 174 20.54 -8.68 23.59
N LEU A 175 20.24 -7.38 23.53
CA LEU A 175 19.02 -6.89 22.89
C LEU A 175 19.11 -6.96 21.36
N VAL A 176 20.29 -6.68 20.79
CA VAL A 176 20.52 -6.85 19.35
C VAL A 176 20.35 -8.32 18.95
N SER A 177 20.93 -9.25 19.69
CA SER A 177 20.81 -10.70 19.43
C SER A 177 19.36 -11.17 19.54
N PHE A 178 18.61 -10.70 20.55
CA PHE A 178 17.18 -10.97 20.66
C PHE A 178 16.41 -10.51 19.42
N CYS A 179 16.61 -9.26 18.98
CA CYS A 179 15.95 -8.71 17.80
C CYS A 179 16.32 -9.48 16.52
N GLN A 180 17.55 -9.98 16.40
CA GLN A 180 17.98 -10.82 15.28
C GLN A 180 17.25 -12.16 15.26
N CYS A 181 17.18 -12.87 16.40
CA CYS A 181 16.44 -14.13 16.54
C CYS A 181 14.95 -13.95 16.22
N LEU A 182 14.36 -12.85 16.70
CA LEU A 182 12.97 -12.51 16.38
C LEU A 182 12.80 -12.35 14.87
N ASN A 183 13.62 -11.53 14.21
CA ASN A 183 13.55 -11.35 12.76
C ASN A 183 13.70 -12.67 11.99
N GLU A 184 14.59 -13.56 12.40
CA GLU A 184 14.75 -14.86 11.74
C GLU A 184 13.52 -15.75 11.90
N SER A 185 12.88 -15.70 13.06
CA SER A 185 11.60 -16.37 13.29
C SER A 185 10.51 -15.82 12.36
N VAL A 186 10.43 -14.49 12.17
CA VAL A 186 9.51 -13.88 11.21
C VAL A 186 9.75 -14.40 9.80
N MET A 187 11.00 -14.44 9.35
CA MET A 187 11.32 -14.91 8.00
C MET A 187 10.89 -16.37 7.76
N LYS A 188 10.91 -17.22 8.79
CA LYS A 188 10.35 -18.58 8.70
C LYS A 188 8.83 -18.57 8.53
N ILE A 189 8.11 -17.72 9.26
CA ILE A 189 6.65 -17.55 9.09
C ILE A 189 6.33 -17.02 7.70
N VAL A 190 7.11 -16.05 7.19
CA VAL A 190 6.99 -15.54 5.82
C VAL A 190 7.12 -16.69 4.81
N ALA A 191 8.09 -17.59 4.99
CA ALA A 191 8.28 -18.71 4.10
C ALA A 191 7.07 -19.66 4.05
N VAL A 192 6.34 -19.84 5.16
CA VAL A 192 5.08 -20.62 5.19
C VAL A 192 3.95 -19.86 4.48
N THR A 193 3.77 -18.57 4.78
CA THR A 193 2.73 -17.74 4.16
C THR A 193 2.90 -17.64 2.63
N VAL A 194 4.14 -17.63 2.15
CA VAL A 194 4.49 -17.67 0.73
C VAL A 194 3.87 -18.88 0.00
N TRP A 195 3.71 -20.04 0.66
CA TRP A 195 3.09 -21.20 0.02
C TRP A 195 1.57 -21.10 -0.10
N TYR A 196 0.92 -20.41 0.86
CA TYR A 196 -0.51 -20.10 0.77
C TYR A 196 -0.81 -19.03 -0.29
N PHE A 197 0.21 -18.25 -0.64
CA PHE A 197 0.09 -17.07 -1.48
C PHE A 197 -0.64 -17.29 -2.82
N PRO A 198 -0.27 -18.28 -3.66
CA PRO A 198 -0.90 -18.43 -4.97
C PRO A 198 -2.38 -18.80 -4.87
N PHE A 199 -2.79 -19.49 -3.81
CA PHE A 199 -4.20 -19.78 -3.57
C PHE A 199 -4.98 -18.49 -3.25
N GLY A 200 -4.46 -17.66 -2.34
CA GLY A 200 -5.12 -16.41 -1.95
C GLY A 200 -5.23 -15.37 -3.08
N ILE A 201 -4.25 -15.28 -3.99
CA ILE A 201 -4.31 -14.34 -5.13
C ILE A 201 -5.56 -14.57 -5.99
N VAL A 202 -5.91 -15.83 -6.27
CA VAL A 202 -7.02 -16.16 -7.18
C VAL A 202 -8.30 -15.48 -6.70
N PHE A 203 -8.63 -15.66 -5.43
CA PHE A 203 -9.84 -15.10 -4.81
C PHE A 203 -9.75 -13.59 -4.60
N LEU A 204 -8.55 -13.08 -4.30
CA LEU A 204 -8.34 -11.66 -4.07
C LEU A 204 -8.51 -10.85 -5.37
N ILE A 205 -7.94 -11.32 -6.49
CA ILE A 205 -8.12 -10.69 -7.80
C ILE A 205 -9.54 -10.88 -8.32
N ALA A 206 -10.05 -12.12 -8.29
CA ALA A 206 -11.40 -12.42 -8.76
C ALA A 206 -12.46 -11.60 -8.00
N GLY A 207 -12.33 -11.54 -6.67
CA GLY A 207 -13.20 -10.76 -5.82
C GLY A 207 -13.24 -9.28 -6.15
N LYS A 208 -12.07 -8.68 -6.36
CA LYS A 208 -11.99 -7.25 -6.68
C LYS A 208 -12.54 -6.92 -8.07
N ILE A 209 -12.50 -7.87 -9.01
CA ILE A 209 -13.18 -7.74 -10.30
C ILE A 209 -14.71 -7.81 -10.15
N LEU A 210 -15.21 -8.56 -9.16
CA LEU A 210 -16.65 -8.65 -8.85
C LEU A 210 -17.18 -7.40 -8.17
N GLU A 211 -16.36 -6.72 -7.35
CA GLU A 211 -16.71 -5.43 -6.73
C GLU A 211 -16.68 -4.24 -7.70
N MET A 212 -16.11 -4.41 -8.90
CA MET A 212 -15.99 -3.33 -9.87
C MET A 212 -17.37 -2.93 -10.43
N ASP A 213 -17.68 -1.64 -10.50
CA ASP A 213 -18.87 -1.13 -11.20
C ASP A 213 -18.76 -1.33 -12.73
N ASP A 214 -19.86 -1.21 -13.49
CA ASP A 214 -19.85 -1.56 -14.92
C ASP A 214 -18.78 -0.79 -15.73
N PRO A 215 -17.84 -1.48 -16.41
CA PRO A 215 -16.75 -0.82 -17.13
C PRO A 215 -17.22 -0.03 -18.35
N THR A 216 -18.44 -0.29 -18.83
CA THR A 216 -19.14 0.50 -19.86
C THR A 216 -19.63 1.86 -19.35
N ALA A 217 -19.73 2.06 -18.03
CA ALA A 217 -20.06 3.35 -17.43
C ALA A 217 -18.83 4.26 -17.25
N ILE A 218 -17.62 3.75 -17.49
CA ILE A 218 -16.38 4.53 -17.45
C ILE A 218 -16.41 5.48 -18.65
N GLY A 219 -16.78 6.74 -18.40
CA GLY A 219 -16.88 7.77 -19.43
C GLY A 219 -15.57 7.93 -20.21
N LYS A 220 -15.67 8.30 -21.49
CA LYS A 220 -14.53 8.45 -22.42
C LYS A 220 -13.36 9.25 -21.83
N LYS A 221 -13.64 10.33 -21.08
CA LYS A 221 -12.62 11.16 -20.41
C LYS A 221 -11.88 10.40 -19.29
N LEU A 222 -12.60 9.60 -18.50
CA LEU A 222 -12.03 8.81 -17.40
C LEU A 222 -11.15 7.65 -17.93
N GLY A 223 -11.52 7.07 -19.07
CA GLY A 223 -10.69 6.08 -19.75
C GLY A 223 -9.33 6.64 -20.20
N PHE A 224 -9.29 7.84 -20.80
CA PHE A 224 -8.03 8.49 -21.18
C PHE A 224 -7.15 8.82 -19.96
N TYR A 225 -7.76 9.25 -18.85
CA TYR A 225 -7.06 9.42 -17.58
C TYR A 225 -6.37 8.12 -17.13
N ALA A 226 -7.12 7.01 -17.07
CA ALA A 226 -6.58 5.72 -16.66
C ALA A 226 -5.42 5.24 -17.56
N VAL A 227 -5.56 5.41 -18.87
CA VAL A 227 -4.48 5.09 -19.83
C VAL A 227 -3.25 5.96 -19.60
N THR A 228 -3.43 7.26 -19.33
CA THR A 228 -2.31 8.18 -19.08
C THR A 228 -1.52 7.80 -17.84
N VAL A 229 -2.22 7.49 -16.74
CA VAL A 229 -1.58 7.00 -15.50
C VAL A 229 -0.83 5.69 -15.77
N LEU A 230 -1.47 4.72 -16.43
CA LEU A 230 -0.85 3.43 -16.72
C LEU A 230 0.39 3.56 -17.62
N CYS A 231 0.32 4.38 -18.67
CA CYS A 231 1.47 4.67 -19.52
C CYS A 231 2.60 5.34 -18.74
N GLY A 232 2.30 6.31 -17.88
CA GLY A 232 3.29 6.94 -17.02
C GLY A 232 3.98 5.95 -16.09
N LEU A 233 3.21 5.08 -15.43
CA LEU A 233 3.73 4.03 -14.56
C LEU A 233 4.59 3.01 -15.32
N VAL A 234 4.19 2.62 -16.53
CA VAL A 234 4.96 1.70 -17.39
C VAL A 234 6.28 2.33 -17.82
N VAL A 235 6.27 3.59 -18.26
CA VAL A 235 7.49 4.30 -18.65
C VAL A 235 8.42 4.46 -17.44
N HIS A 236 7.89 4.90 -16.30
CA HIS A 236 8.68 5.08 -15.10
C HIS A 236 9.27 3.75 -14.60
N GLY A 237 8.43 2.72 -14.49
CA GLY A 237 8.79 1.39 -13.98
C GLY A 237 9.71 0.56 -14.86
N LEU A 238 9.48 0.56 -16.19
CA LEU A 238 10.21 -0.30 -17.11
C LEU A 238 11.35 0.41 -17.85
N VAL A 239 11.36 1.75 -17.88
CA VAL A 239 12.39 2.52 -18.58
C VAL A 239 13.21 3.34 -17.59
N ILE A 240 12.60 4.23 -16.80
CA ILE A 240 13.34 5.19 -15.97
C ILE A 240 14.07 4.48 -14.81
N LEU A 241 13.37 3.71 -13.98
CA LEU A 241 13.99 3.03 -12.84
C LEU A 241 15.07 2.01 -13.25
N PRO A 242 14.86 1.15 -14.28
CA PRO A 242 15.88 0.21 -14.75
C PRO A 242 17.09 0.92 -15.36
N MET A 243 16.86 2.04 -16.06
CA MET A 243 17.93 2.88 -16.62
C MET A 243 18.78 3.50 -15.50
N LEU A 244 18.14 4.03 -14.44
CA LEU A 244 18.84 4.54 -13.27
C LEU A 244 19.70 3.46 -12.60
N TYR A 245 19.13 2.26 -12.41
CA TYR A 245 19.87 1.11 -11.89
C TYR A 245 21.07 0.75 -12.76
N PHE A 246 20.89 0.70 -14.08
CA PHE A 246 21.95 0.36 -15.03
C PHE A 246 23.09 1.38 -15.00
N PHE A 247 22.77 2.69 -15.00
CA PHE A 247 23.81 3.72 -15.00
C PHE A 247 24.66 3.73 -13.73
N ILE A 248 24.05 3.47 -12.57
CA ILE A 248 24.78 3.47 -11.29
C ILE A 248 25.53 2.16 -11.07
N THR A 249 24.84 1.02 -11.24
CA THR A 249 25.42 -0.29 -10.90
C THR A 249 26.22 -0.93 -12.04
N LYS A 250 26.02 -0.46 -13.28
CA LYS A 250 26.54 -1.06 -14.52
C LYS A 250 26.16 -2.53 -14.69
N LYS A 251 25.09 -2.98 -14.05
CA LYS A 251 24.55 -4.35 -14.13
C LYS A 251 23.22 -4.38 -14.87
N ASN A 252 22.89 -5.54 -15.45
CA ASN A 252 21.64 -5.73 -16.16
C ASN A 252 20.43 -5.68 -15.19
N PRO A 253 19.53 -4.67 -15.31
CA PRO A 253 18.38 -4.53 -14.42
C PRO A 253 17.33 -5.62 -14.63
N ILE A 254 17.21 -6.19 -15.84
CA ILE A 254 16.19 -7.20 -16.15
C ILE A 254 16.40 -8.46 -15.32
N VAL A 255 17.66 -8.85 -15.09
CA VAL A 255 18.01 -10.00 -14.24
C VAL A 255 17.59 -9.73 -12.79
N PHE A 256 17.81 -8.51 -12.32
CA PHE A 256 17.41 -8.09 -10.97
C PHE A 256 15.88 -8.10 -10.81
N ILE A 257 15.15 -7.53 -11.77
CA ILE A 257 13.69 -7.48 -11.78
C ILE A 257 13.10 -8.88 -11.81
N ARG A 258 13.70 -9.80 -12.57
CA ARG A 258 13.26 -11.20 -12.62
C ARG A 258 13.31 -11.88 -11.25
N GLY A 259 14.32 -11.59 -10.42
CA GLY A 259 14.42 -12.17 -9.09
C GLY A 259 13.41 -11.62 -8.07
N ILE A 260 12.86 -10.42 -8.30
CA ILE A 260 11.79 -9.84 -7.47
C ILE A 260 10.39 -9.97 -8.09
N LEU A 261 10.27 -10.60 -9.26
CA LEU A 261 9.00 -10.69 -10.00
C LEU A 261 7.87 -11.28 -9.15
N GLN A 262 8.20 -12.23 -8.27
CA GLN A 262 7.21 -12.77 -7.35
C GLN A 262 6.62 -11.64 -6.48
N ALA A 263 7.45 -10.83 -5.82
CA ALA A 263 7.01 -9.69 -5.00
C ALA A 263 6.18 -8.67 -5.80
N LEU A 264 6.54 -8.41 -7.06
CA LEU A 264 5.78 -7.51 -7.94
C LEU A 264 4.37 -8.03 -8.25
N LEU A 265 4.24 -9.33 -8.53
CA LEU A 265 2.92 -9.97 -8.72
C LEU A 265 2.09 -9.93 -7.42
N ILE A 266 2.76 -10.03 -6.27
CA ILE A 266 2.08 -9.88 -4.98
C ILE A 266 1.56 -8.46 -4.82
N ALA A 267 2.39 -7.46 -5.10
CA ALA A 267 2.04 -6.06 -4.98
C ALA A 267 0.86 -5.71 -5.89
N LEU A 268 0.84 -6.27 -7.10
CA LEU A 268 -0.27 -6.13 -8.04
C LEU A 268 -1.57 -6.78 -7.52
N ALA A 269 -1.46 -7.93 -6.85
CA ALA A 269 -2.62 -8.60 -6.27
C ALA A 269 -3.14 -7.83 -5.06
N THR A 270 -2.28 -7.53 -4.09
CA THR A 270 -2.67 -7.01 -2.76
C THR A 270 -2.93 -5.51 -2.73
N SER A 271 -2.40 -4.74 -3.69
CA SER A 271 -2.40 -3.27 -3.68
C SER A 271 -1.81 -2.67 -2.39
N SER A 272 -0.83 -3.34 -1.77
CA SER A 272 -0.20 -2.83 -0.54
C SER A 272 1.30 -3.12 -0.49
N SER A 273 2.11 -2.05 -0.57
CA SER A 273 3.56 -2.14 -0.47
C SER A 273 3.99 -2.70 0.88
N SER A 274 3.36 -2.24 1.97
CA SER A 274 3.65 -2.72 3.33
C SER A 274 3.33 -4.20 3.51
N ALA A 275 2.22 -4.70 2.94
CA ALA A 275 1.88 -6.13 3.00
C ALA A 275 2.85 -7.00 2.19
N THR A 276 3.47 -6.45 1.14
CA THR A 276 4.43 -7.18 0.30
C THR A 276 5.85 -7.20 0.87
N LEU A 277 6.16 -6.29 1.80
CA LEU A 277 7.50 -6.04 2.32
C LEU A 277 8.26 -7.33 2.72
N PRO A 278 7.67 -8.29 3.47
CA PRO A 278 8.41 -9.49 3.87
C PRO A 278 8.81 -10.38 2.67
N ILE A 279 8.02 -10.35 1.61
CA ILE A 279 8.27 -11.13 0.39
C ILE A 279 9.32 -10.45 -0.46
N THR A 280 9.28 -9.11 -0.55
CA THR A 280 10.32 -8.31 -1.17
C THR A 280 11.67 -8.56 -0.50
N PHE A 281 11.70 -8.61 0.84
CA PHE A 281 12.87 -9.03 1.61
C PHE A 281 13.38 -10.40 1.18
N LYS A 282 12.51 -11.41 1.18
CA LYS A 282 12.89 -12.79 0.81
C LYS A 282 13.48 -12.83 -0.59
N CYS A 283 12.82 -12.21 -1.57
CA CYS A 283 13.28 -12.18 -2.96
C CYS A 283 14.65 -11.51 -3.10
N LEU A 284 14.88 -10.40 -2.38
CA LEU A 284 16.15 -9.68 -2.46
C LEU A 284 17.32 -10.44 -1.83
N LEU A 285 17.09 -11.14 -0.71
CA LEU A 285 18.11 -11.94 -0.03
C LEU A 285 18.41 -13.24 -0.77
N GLU A 286 17.38 -13.98 -1.18
CA GLU A 286 17.52 -15.32 -1.74
C GLU A 286 17.78 -15.30 -3.25
N ASN A 287 17.10 -14.44 -4.02
CA ASN A 287 17.20 -14.45 -5.49
C ASN A 287 18.24 -13.46 -6.01
N ASN A 288 18.33 -12.26 -5.41
CA ASN A 288 19.22 -11.19 -5.87
C ASN A 288 20.50 -11.04 -5.02
N HIS A 289 20.59 -11.78 -3.91
CA HIS A 289 21.74 -11.78 -3.00
C HIS A 289 22.17 -10.38 -2.51
N VAL A 290 21.19 -9.53 -2.21
CA VAL A 290 21.42 -8.22 -1.58
C VAL A 290 21.81 -8.43 -0.12
N ASP A 291 22.77 -7.64 0.39
CA ASP A 291 23.21 -7.72 1.79
C ASP A 291 22.04 -7.46 2.76
N ARG A 292 21.92 -8.31 3.79
CA ARG A 292 20.81 -8.26 4.76
C ARG A 292 20.77 -6.93 5.52
N ARG A 293 21.92 -6.27 5.75
CA ARG A 293 22.01 -4.97 6.41
C ARG A 293 21.36 -3.88 5.57
N VAL A 294 21.64 -3.86 4.26
CA VAL A 294 21.06 -2.88 3.32
C VAL A 294 19.55 -3.09 3.18
N ALA A 295 19.13 -4.33 2.92
CA ALA A 295 17.71 -4.64 2.76
C ALA A 295 16.90 -4.26 4.02
N ARG A 296 17.44 -4.52 5.22
CA ARG A 296 16.81 -4.21 6.53
C ARG A 296 16.58 -2.72 6.76
N PHE A 297 17.39 -1.88 6.15
CA PHE A 297 17.26 -0.44 6.27
C PHE A 297 16.41 0.15 5.14
N VAL A 298 16.73 -0.18 3.88
CA VAL A 298 16.14 0.49 2.72
C VAL A 298 14.67 0.13 2.54
N LEU A 299 14.29 -1.14 2.67
CA LEU A 299 12.92 -1.56 2.32
C LEU A 299 11.84 -1.04 3.28
N PRO A 300 12.02 -1.07 4.62
CA PRO A 300 11.00 -0.52 5.52
C PRO A 300 10.85 0.99 5.41
N VAL A 301 11.94 1.71 5.10
CA VAL A 301 11.93 3.16 4.86
C VAL A 301 11.28 3.46 3.50
N GLY A 302 11.62 2.69 2.46
CA GLY A 302 11.07 2.84 1.12
C GLY A 302 9.55 2.61 1.07
N ALA A 303 9.07 1.56 1.76
CA ALA A 303 7.65 1.20 1.76
C ALA A 303 6.70 2.30 2.30
N THR A 304 7.23 3.31 3.00
CA THR A 304 6.48 4.49 3.47
C THR A 304 6.86 5.76 2.74
N ILE A 305 8.15 5.99 2.46
CA ILE A 305 8.63 7.28 1.93
C ILE A 305 8.68 7.28 0.40
N ASN A 306 9.10 6.18 -0.22
CA ASN A 306 9.41 6.10 -1.64
C ASN A 306 8.19 5.61 -2.45
N MET A 307 7.26 6.53 -2.71
CA MET A 307 6.00 6.26 -3.39
C MET A 307 5.89 6.89 -4.79
N ASP A 308 6.81 6.53 -5.68
CA ASP A 308 6.90 7.07 -7.05
C ASP A 308 5.57 6.98 -7.84
N GLY A 309 4.91 5.82 -7.77
CA GLY A 309 3.64 5.59 -8.45
C GLY A 309 2.49 6.39 -7.85
N THR A 310 2.54 6.69 -6.55
CA THR A 310 1.55 7.55 -5.89
C THR A 310 1.74 9.01 -6.30
N ALA A 311 2.99 9.50 -6.31
CA ALA A 311 3.30 10.87 -6.75
C ALA A 311 2.89 11.10 -8.22
N LEU A 312 3.19 10.15 -9.11
CA LEU A 312 2.79 10.21 -10.51
C LEU A 312 1.27 10.27 -10.67
N TYR A 313 0.56 9.39 -9.95
CA TYR A 313 -0.89 9.37 -9.95
C TYR A 313 -1.49 10.69 -9.45
N GLU A 314 -0.98 11.23 -8.34
CA GLU A 314 -1.47 12.47 -7.74
C GLU A 314 -1.32 13.67 -8.67
N ALA A 315 -0.15 13.79 -9.32
CA ALA A 315 0.08 14.84 -10.29
C ALA A 315 -0.87 14.72 -11.51
N VAL A 316 -1.01 13.52 -12.08
CA VAL A 316 -1.87 13.29 -13.26
C VAL A 316 -3.34 13.51 -12.92
N ALA A 317 -3.81 13.06 -11.75
CA ALA A 317 -5.19 13.23 -11.32
C ALA A 317 -5.54 14.69 -11.05
N ALA A 318 -4.65 15.46 -10.42
CA ALA A 318 -4.88 16.89 -10.18
C ALA A 318 -5.02 17.67 -11.49
N ILE A 319 -4.15 17.38 -12.47
CA ILE A 319 -4.23 17.99 -13.80
C ILE A 319 -5.51 17.55 -14.54
N PHE A 320 -5.89 16.27 -14.44
CA PHE A 320 -7.11 15.77 -15.04
C PHE A 320 -8.37 16.45 -14.46
N ILE A 321 -8.45 16.60 -13.13
CA ILE A 321 -9.58 17.26 -12.46
C ILE A 321 -9.67 18.73 -12.89
N ALA A 322 -8.53 19.43 -13.01
CA ALA A 322 -8.51 20.78 -13.55
C ALA A 322 -9.09 20.83 -14.98
N GLN A 323 -8.67 19.90 -15.84
CA GLN A 323 -9.13 19.83 -17.23
C GLN A 323 -10.63 19.48 -17.36
N VAL A 324 -11.15 18.60 -16.51
CA VAL A 324 -12.58 18.23 -16.53
C VAL A 324 -13.47 19.41 -16.18
N ASN A 325 -13.02 20.25 -15.25
CA ASN A 325 -13.72 21.45 -14.80
C ASN A 325 -13.40 22.71 -15.62
N ASN A 326 -12.58 22.58 -16.67
CA ASN A 326 -12.10 23.70 -17.49
C ASN A 326 -11.36 24.79 -16.68
N TYR A 327 -10.65 24.39 -15.63
CA TYR A 327 -9.67 25.26 -14.97
C TYR A 327 -8.39 25.29 -15.82
N GLU A 328 -7.97 26.49 -16.20
CA GLU A 328 -6.64 26.70 -16.79
C GLU A 328 -5.61 26.74 -15.67
N LEU A 329 -4.67 25.80 -15.68
CA LEU A 329 -3.56 25.78 -14.74
C LEU A 329 -2.42 26.66 -15.25
N ASP A 330 -2.04 27.65 -14.45
CA ASP A 330 -0.83 28.42 -14.70
C ASP A 330 0.44 27.58 -14.42
N PHE A 331 1.57 27.99 -14.99
CA PHE A 331 2.87 27.37 -14.76
C PHE A 331 3.22 27.28 -13.26
N GLY A 332 2.87 28.29 -12.46
CA GLY A 332 3.06 28.27 -11.01
C GLY A 332 2.25 27.18 -10.31
N GLN A 333 1.02 26.92 -10.77
CA GLN A 333 0.18 25.85 -10.22
C GLN A 333 0.70 24.46 -10.60
N ILE A 334 1.26 24.30 -11.81
CA ILE A 334 1.88 23.02 -12.23
C ILE A 334 3.09 22.69 -11.34
N ILE A 335 3.94 23.67 -11.04
CA ILE A 335 5.07 23.48 -10.11
C ILE A 335 4.55 23.14 -8.71
N THR A 336 3.52 23.85 -8.24
CA THR A 336 2.90 23.58 -6.95
C THR A 336 2.39 22.14 -6.88
N ILE A 337 1.64 21.67 -7.88
CA ILE A 337 1.17 20.27 -7.97
C ILE A 337 2.33 19.29 -7.91
N SER A 338 3.44 19.54 -8.62
CA SER A 338 4.59 18.64 -8.62
C SER A 338 5.24 18.53 -7.24
N ILE A 339 5.43 19.65 -6.54
CA ILE A 339 6.05 19.67 -5.21
C ILE A 339 5.10 19.04 -4.19
N THR A 340 3.81 19.40 -4.23
CA THR A 340 2.83 18.92 -3.27
C THR A 340 2.51 17.45 -3.46
N ALA A 341 2.43 16.93 -4.69
CA ALA A 341 2.30 15.50 -4.95
C ALA A 341 3.51 14.69 -4.44
N THR A 342 4.73 15.23 -4.61
CA THR A 342 5.93 14.57 -4.07
C THR A 342 5.89 14.53 -2.54
N ALA A 343 5.53 15.64 -1.89
CA ALA A 343 5.42 15.71 -0.43
C ALA A 343 4.26 14.85 0.10
N ALA A 344 3.12 14.85 -0.57
CA ALA A 344 1.94 14.09 -0.21
C ALA A 344 2.17 12.58 -0.36
N SER A 345 2.93 12.16 -1.38
CA SER A 345 3.30 10.74 -1.55
C SER A 345 4.12 10.17 -0.39
N ILE A 346 4.93 10.99 0.30
CA ILE A 346 5.68 10.58 1.50
C ILE A 346 4.72 10.34 2.68
N GLY A 347 3.62 11.10 2.71
CA GLY A 347 2.57 10.98 3.73
C GLY A 347 1.56 9.86 3.47
N ALA A 348 1.55 9.29 2.25
CA ALA A 348 0.66 8.20 1.90
C ALA A 348 1.11 6.90 2.58
N ALA A 349 0.20 6.23 3.28
CA ALA A 349 0.50 4.95 3.90
C ALA A 349 0.59 3.83 2.83
N GLY A 350 1.45 2.82 3.03
CA GLY A 350 1.60 1.67 2.12
C GLY A 350 0.43 0.67 2.13
N ILE A 351 -0.79 1.17 2.27
CA ILE A 351 -2.06 0.44 2.30
C ILE A 351 -2.89 0.76 1.05
N PRO A 352 -3.83 -0.11 0.66
CA PRO A 352 -4.65 0.13 -0.52
C PRO A 352 -5.41 1.47 -0.42
N GLN A 353 -5.56 2.15 -1.55
CA GLN A 353 -6.32 3.40 -1.69
C GLN A 353 -5.82 4.60 -0.85
N ALA A 354 -4.63 4.51 -0.23
CA ALA A 354 -4.08 5.61 0.58
C ALA A 354 -3.89 6.91 -0.23
N GLY A 355 -3.56 6.80 -1.52
CA GLY A 355 -3.34 7.93 -2.43
C GLY A 355 -4.57 8.81 -2.67
N LEU A 356 -5.79 8.30 -2.43
CA LEU A 356 -7.01 9.10 -2.56
C LEU A 356 -7.16 10.12 -1.43
N VAL A 357 -6.66 9.79 -0.23
CA VAL A 357 -6.72 10.69 0.93
C VAL A 357 -5.74 11.83 0.79
N THR A 358 -4.54 11.54 0.30
CA THR A 358 -3.47 12.51 0.07
C THR A 358 -3.74 13.41 -1.14
N MET A 359 -4.57 12.97 -2.09
CA MET A 359 -5.08 13.80 -3.20
C MET A 359 -5.74 15.11 -2.73
N VAL A 360 -6.44 15.08 -1.60
CA VAL A 360 -7.08 16.28 -1.03
C VAL A 360 -6.05 17.39 -0.78
N ILE A 361 -4.86 17.03 -0.32
CA ILE A 361 -3.77 17.98 -0.07
C ILE A 361 -3.29 18.60 -1.38
N VAL A 362 -3.14 17.78 -2.43
CA VAL A 362 -2.68 18.25 -3.75
C VAL A 362 -3.71 19.18 -4.39
N LEU A 363 -5.00 18.81 -4.40
CA LEU A 363 -6.06 19.64 -4.97
C LEU A 363 -6.25 20.97 -4.23
N THR A 364 -6.27 20.93 -2.89
CA THR A 364 -6.41 22.15 -2.08
C THR A 364 -5.23 23.09 -2.22
N SER A 365 -4.01 22.57 -2.48
CA SER A 365 -2.82 23.41 -2.69
C SER A 365 -2.89 24.33 -3.90
N VAL A 366 -3.71 23.97 -4.90
CA VAL A 366 -3.94 24.78 -6.11
C VAL A 366 -5.37 25.33 -6.22
N GLY A 367 -6.18 25.14 -5.18
CA GLY A 367 -7.55 25.66 -5.10
C GLY A 367 -8.58 24.92 -5.95
N LEU A 368 -8.31 23.65 -6.31
CA LEU A 368 -9.26 22.82 -7.06
C LEU A 368 -10.30 22.18 -6.13
N PRO A 369 -11.55 21.98 -6.61
CA PRO A 369 -12.60 21.31 -5.85
C PRO A 369 -12.25 19.85 -5.54
N THR A 370 -12.39 19.45 -4.28
CA THR A 370 -12.07 18.08 -3.81
C THR A 370 -13.19 17.08 -4.05
N ASP A 371 -14.41 17.56 -4.31
CA ASP A 371 -15.59 16.71 -4.55
C ASP A 371 -15.42 15.85 -5.81
N ASP A 372 -14.62 16.33 -6.76
CA ASP A 372 -14.31 15.64 -8.02
C ASP A 372 -13.35 14.45 -7.86
N ILE A 373 -12.80 14.21 -6.66
CA ILE A 373 -12.10 12.95 -6.35
C ILE A 373 -13.06 11.76 -6.57
N THR A 374 -14.36 11.94 -6.34
CA THR A 374 -15.37 10.89 -6.56
C THR A 374 -15.37 10.35 -8.01
N LEU A 375 -14.99 11.18 -8.99
CA LEU A 375 -14.90 10.79 -10.40
C LEU A 375 -13.81 9.74 -10.66
N ILE A 376 -12.71 9.79 -9.89
CA ILE A 376 -11.55 8.91 -10.09
C ILE A 376 -11.60 7.65 -9.21
N ILE A 377 -12.43 7.61 -8.15
CA ILE A 377 -12.58 6.44 -7.27
C ILE A 377 -12.96 5.19 -8.07
N ALA A 378 -13.83 5.32 -9.07
CA ALA A 378 -14.31 4.22 -9.90
C ALA A 378 -13.18 3.47 -10.67
N VAL A 379 -12.07 4.13 -10.96
CA VAL A 379 -10.91 3.54 -11.64
C VAL A 379 -9.70 3.32 -10.74
N ASP A 380 -9.69 3.95 -9.56
CA ASP A 380 -8.57 3.89 -8.61
C ASP A 380 -8.25 2.45 -8.19
N TRP A 381 -9.27 1.61 -7.98
CA TRP A 381 -9.07 0.21 -7.57
C TRP A 381 -8.17 -0.58 -8.54
N ALA A 382 -8.17 -0.23 -9.83
CA ALA A 382 -7.33 -0.86 -10.86
C ALA A 382 -5.95 -0.20 -10.92
N LEU A 383 -5.92 1.13 -10.93
CA LEU A 383 -4.67 1.91 -11.02
C LEU A 383 -3.78 1.68 -9.79
N ASP A 384 -4.38 1.54 -8.61
CA ASP A 384 -3.69 1.33 -7.33
C ASP A 384 -2.79 0.10 -7.33
N ARG A 385 -3.19 -0.94 -8.05
CA ARG A 385 -2.40 -2.18 -8.20
C ARG A 385 -1.08 -1.90 -8.91
N PHE A 386 -1.14 -1.13 -9.99
CA PHE A 386 0.04 -0.76 -10.75
C PHE A 386 0.91 0.25 -9.98
N ARG A 387 0.29 1.22 -9.29
CA ARG A 387 1.04 2.15 -8.40
C ARG A 387 1.85 1.39 -7.37
N THR A 388 1.21 0.46 -6.66
CA THR A 388 1.85 -0.37 -5.64
C THR A 388 3.01 -1.17 -6.23
N MET A 389 2.80 -1.79 -7.40
CA MET A 389 3.85 -2.56 -8.07
C MET A 389 5.07 -1.70 -8.42
N ILE A 390 4.87 -0.46 -8.88
CA ILE A 390 5.97 0.48 -9.17
C ILE A 390 6.67 0.95 -7.89
N ASN A 391 5.93 1.25 -6.82
CA ASN A 391 6.52 1.63 -5.53
C ASN A 391 7.45 0.52 -5.01
N VAL A 392 6.98 -0.73 -5.01
CA VAL A 392 7.78 -1.90 -4.58
C VAL A 392 8.99 -2.13 -5.49
N LEU A 393 8.84 -1.90 -6.80
CA LEU A 393 9.95 -1.98 -7.76
C LEU A 393 11.02 -0.91 -7.47
N GLY A 394 10.61 0.33 -7.20
CA GLY A 394 11.48 1.43 -6.82
C GLY A 394 12.31 1.08 -5.59
N ASP A 395 11.66 0.62 -4.52
CA ASP A 395 12.32 0.23 -3.27
C ASP A 395 13.35 -0.89 -3.48
N ALA A 396 13.00 -1.89 -4.28
CA ALA A 396 13.87 -3.02 -4.55
C ALA A 396 15.10 -2.61 -5.37
N LEU A 397 14.92 -1.77 -6.40
CA LEU A 397 16.03 -1.26 -7.20
C LEU A 397 16.91 -0.32 -6.39
N ALA A 398 16.33 0.53 -5.53
CA ALA A 398 17.06 1.38 -4.59
C ALA A 398 17.92 0.54 -3.64
N ALA A 399 17.38 -0.55 -3.08
CA ALA A 399 18.16 -1.47 -2.25
C ALA A 399 19.34 -2.10 -3.02
N GLY A 400 19.14 -2.47 -4.28
CA GLY A 400 20.20 -2.97 -5.15
C GLY A 400 21.28 -1.93 -5.49
N ILE A 401 20.88 -0.67 -5.72
CA ILE A 401 21.78 0.46 -5.93
C ILE A 401 22.61 0.72 -4.67
N MET A 402 21.95 0.84 -3.51
CA MET A 402 22.62 1.06 -2.23
C MET A 402 23.60 -0.06 -1.89
N ALA A 403 23.24 -1.32 -2.17
CA ALA A 403 24.15 -2.44 -1.98
C ALA A 403 25.38 -2.38 -2.89
N HIS A 404 25.26 -1.80 -4.09
CA HIS A 404 26.40 -1.55 -4.96
C HIS A 404 27.29 -0.42 -4.43
N ILE A 405 26.70 0.69 -4.01
CA ILE A 405 27.40 1.88 -3.51
C ILE A 405 28.16 1.55 -2.22
N CYS A 406 27.48 0.94 -1.24
CA CYS A 406 28.05 0.63 0.08
C CYS A 406 28.94 -0.63 0.07
N ARG A 407 29.18 -1.28 -1.08
CA ARG A 407 29.95 -2.54 -1.17
C ARG A 407 31.33 -2.44 -0.52
N LYS A 408 32.01 -1.29 -0.64
CA LYS A 408 33.35 -1.07 -0.08
C LYS A 408 33.36 -1.01 1.45
N GLU A 409 32.32 -0.45 2.05
CA GLU A 409 32.18 -0.34 3.51
C GLU A 409 31.95 -1.72 4.14
N PHE A 410 31.20 -2.59 3.46
CA PHE A 410 30.94 -3.95 3.93
C PHE A 410 32.11 -4.93 3.81
N THR A 411 33.17 -4.54 3.09
CA THR A 411 34.37 -5.39 2.94
C THR A 411 35.33 -5.27 4.14
N TYR A 412 35.16 -4.23 4.97
CA TYR A 412 36.04 -3.95 6.12
C TYR A 412 35.63 -4.63 7.44
N GLU A 413 34.53 -5.38 7.46
CA GLU A 413 34.01 -6.01 8.67
C GLU A 413 34.18 -7.56 8.79
N PRO A 414 35.33 -8.21 8.41
CA PRO A 414 35.57 -9.60 8.81
C PRO A 414 36.31 -9.79 10.15
N LEU A 415 36.62 -8.74 10.93
CA LEU A 415 37.65 -8.83 11.99
C LEU A 415 37.24 -8.46 13.43
N VAL A 416 35.96 -8.19 13.74
CA VAL A 416 35.57 -7.78 15.11
C VAL A 416 34.53 -8.72 15.77
N LEU A 417 34.23 -9.88 15.19
CA LEU A 417 33.30 -10.85 15.77
C LEU A 417 33.89 -12.25 16.03
N SER A 418 35.22 -12.42 15.98
CA SER A 418 35.88 -13.55 16.63
C SER A 418 36.00 -13.28 18.14
N ILE A 419 34.85 -13.23 18.83
CA ILE A 419 34.84 -13.52 20.25
C ILE A 419 34.88 -15.04 20.33
N ASP A 420 36.01 -15.58 20.78
CA ASP A 420 36.18 -16.98 21.12
C ASP A 420 35.01 -17.46 21.98
N TYR A 421 34.11 -18.22 21.37
CA TYR A 421 33.30 -19.15 22.14
C TYR A 421 34.24 -20.26 22.58
N PRO A 422 34.40 -20.55 23.88
CA PRO A 422 35.05 -21.78 24.28
C PRO A 422 34.25 -22.94 23.69
N GLN A 423 34.91 -23.70 22.80
CA GLN A 423 34.44 -24.99 22.34
C GLN A 423 34.29 -25.90 23.56
N ASN A 424 33.09 -25.96 24.13
CA ASN A 424 32.73 -26.96 25.11
C ASN A 424 31.65 -27.86 24.52
N HIS A 425 32.12 -29.05 24.15
CA HIS A 425 31.44 -30.33 24.12
C HIS A 425 30.25 -30.55 23.17
N CYS A 426 30.46 -31.52 22.29
CA CYS A 426 29.47 -32.30 21.56
C CYS A 426 28.13 -32.46 22.31
N LEU A 427 27.03 -32.08 21.65
CA LEU A 427 25.75 -32.76 21.81
C LEU A 427 25.29 -33.18 20.41
N SER A 428 25.70 -34.39 20.06
CA SER A 428 25.22 -35.19 18.95
C SER A 428 23.75 -35.57 19.14
N GLU A 429 22.97 -35.49 18.06
CA GLU A 429 21.92 -36.43 17.63
C GLU A 429 20.81 -36.95 18.58
N GLU A 430 20.65 -36.48 19.82
CA GLU A 430 19.61 -37.04 20.72
C GLU A 430 18.22 -36.38 20.67
N TRP A 431 18.04 -35.24 19.99
CA TRP A 431 16.74 -34.53 19.97
C TRP A 431 15.71 -35.03 18.94
N LEU A 432 16.06 -36.00 18.08
CA LEU A 432 15.15 -36.50 17.03
C LEU A 432 14.44 -37.82 17.38
N CYS A 433 14.70 -38.43 18.54
CA CYS A 433 14.13 -39.74 18.90
C CYS A 433 12.96 -39.73 19.91
N GLU A 434 12.56 -38.58 20.48
CA GLU A 434 11.49 -38.52 21.50
C GLU A 434 10.11 -38.08 20.99
N ILE A 435 9.88 -38.05 19.68
CA ILE A 435 8.55 -37.75 19.09
C ILE A 435 7.81 -39.02 18.59
N HIS A 436 8.35 -40.23 18.85
CA HIS A 436 7.71 -41.49 18.45
C HIS A 436 7.65 -42.58 19.52
N LYS A 437 7.23 -42.22 20.74
CA LYS A 437 6.68 -43.19 21.70
C LYS A 437 5.34 -42.75 22.26
#